data_AF-A0A946CE34-F1
#
_entry.id   AF-A0A946CE34-F1
#
_cell.length_a   1.000
_cell.length_b   1.000
_cell.length_c   1.000
_cell.angle_alpha   90.00
_cell.angle_beta   90.00
_cell.angle_gamma   90.00
#
_symmetry.space_group_name_H-M   'P 1'
#
loop_
_entity.id
_entity.type
_entity.pdbx_description
1 polymer ?
#
loop_
_entity_poly.entity_id
_entity_poly.type
_entity_poly.pdbx_seq_one_letter_code
_entity_poly.pdbx_strand_id
1 'polypeptide(L)'
;MIEITMFIRSKTLGFLCITISLIHTAFGQLDFNNDGLSDLWTEVYKAHNLSAEADTDGDGYSNRFESEIGSDPFDPKSYFGLNSYRFESNNTLLILDFQVVKGVR
;
A
#
# COMPACT_ATOMS: atom_id res chain seq x y z
N MET A 1 -13.97 8.48 -7.48
CA MET A 1 -12.58 8.58 -7.97
C MET A 1 -12.02 9.86 -7.38
N ILE A 2 -11.32 9.76 -6.26
CA ILE A 2 -10.75 10.93 -5.57
C ILE A 2 -9.33 11.07 -6.10
N GLU A 3 -9.16 11.94 -7.09
CA GLU A 3 -7.86 12.32 -7.63
C GLU A 3 -7.21 13.33 -6.66
N ILE A 4 -6.24 12.89 -5.86
CA ILE A 4 -5.42 13.81 -5.06
C ILE A 4 -4.18 14.14 -5.89
N THR A 5 -4.31 15.12 -6.79
CA THR A 5 -3.17 15.65 -7.55
C THR A 5 -2.35 16.56 -6.64
N MET A 6 -1.25 16.06 -6.08
CA MET A 6 -0.36 16.85 -5.21
C MET A 6 0.86 17.34 -6.01
N PHE A 7 0.91 18.64 -6.30
CA PHE A 7 2.05 19.29 -6.94
C PHE A 7 2.96 19.93 -5.88
N ILE A 8 4.10 19.29 -5.57
CA ILE A 8 5.09 19.86 -4.64
C ILE A 8 6.25 20.46 -5.43
N ARG A 9 6.40 21.78 -5.37
CA ARG A 9 7.59 22.50 -5.83
C ARG A 9 8.30 23.09 -4.60
N SER A 10 9.27 22.38 -4.05
CA SER A 10 10.04 22.84 -2.88
C SER A 10 11.55 22.87 -3.16
N LYS A 11 12.23 23.94 -2.72
CA LYS A 11 13.68 24.13 -2.84
C LYS A 11 14.48 23.58 -1.64
N THR A 12 13.83 22.91 -0.68
CA THR A 12 14.45 22.29 0.50
C THR A 12 14.08 20.81 0.54
N LEU A 13 14.79 20.01 -0.26
CA LEU A 13 14.41 18.65 -0.65
C LEU A 13 14.74 17.55 0.39
N GLY A 14 15.44 17.88 1.49
CA GLY A 14 16.03 16.87 2.37
C GLY A 14 15.13 16.31 3.48
N PHE A 15 14.31 17.15 4.12
CA PHE A 15 13.61 16.75 5.35
C PHE A 15 12.18 16.24 5.12
N LEU A 16 11.49 16.74 4.08
CA LEU A 16 10.07 16.42 3.85
C LEU A 16 9.86 15.05 3.16
N CYS A 17 10.80 14.62 2.30
CA CYS A 17 10.71 13.31 1.66
C CYS A 17 10.90 12.15 2.64
N ILE A 18 11.78 12.31 3.63
CA ILE A 18 12.01 11.28 4.66
C ILE A 18 10.74 11.09 5.49
N THR A 19 10.07 12.19 5.87
CA THR A 19 8.84 12.10 6.66
C THR A 19 7.67 11.52 5.88
N ILE A 20 7.59 11.67 4.55
CA ILE A 20 6.49 11.12 3.73
C ILE A 20 6.76 9.66 3.35
N SER A 21 8.02 9.30 3.07
CA SER A 21 8.41 7.91 2.79
C SER A 21 8.25 7.00 4.00
N LEU A 22 8.30 7.54 5.23
CA LEU A 22 7.98 6.83 6.47
C LEU A 22 6.49 6.55 6.67
N ILE A 23 5.59 7.29 5.98
CA ILE A 23 4.13 7.10 6.12
C ILE A 23 3.65 5.97 5.22
N HIS A 24 4.33 5.72 4.10
CA HIS A 24 3.97 4.62 3.18
C HIS A 24 4.14 3.22 3.82
N THR A 25 5.04 3.09 4.80
CA THR A 25 5.27 1.85 5.56
C THR A 25 4.35 1.70 6.77
N ALA A 26 3.59 2.73 7.14
CA ALA A 26 2.81 2.76 8.38
C ALA A 26 1.36 2.26 8.21
N PHE A 27 0.87 2.05 6.98
CA PHE A 27 -0.50 1.58 6.74
C PHE A 27 -0.75 0.16 7.26
N GLY A 28 0.28 -0.70 7.26
CA GLY A 28 0.19 -2.09 7.73
C GLY A 28 0.50 -2.30 9.22
N GLN A 29 0.89 -1.27 9.98
CA GLN A 29 1.38 -1.44 11.37
C GLN A 29 0.39 -0.98 12.46
N LEU A 30 -0.77 -0.44 12.11
CA LEU A 30 -1.75 0.04 13.09
C LEU A 30 -2.66 -1.11 13.55
N ASP A 31 -2.23 -1.86 14.55
CA ASP A 31 -3.00 -2.94 15.19
C ASP A 31 -3.27 -2.58 16.66
N PHE A 32 -4.36 -1.86 16.94
CA PHE A 32 -4.75 -1.45 18.30
C PHE A 32 -5.51 -2.54 19.06
N ASN A 33 -6.12 -3.48 18.36
CA ASN A 33 -6.92 -4.56 18.95
C ASN A 33 -6.11 -5.86 19.15
N ASN A 34 -4.86 -5.90 18.68
CA ASN A 34 -3.93 -7.03 18.76
C ASN A 34 -4.45 -8.31 18.10
N ASP A 35 -5.30 -8.21 17.07
CA ASP A 35 -5.80 -9.35 16.30
C ASP A 35 -4.86 -9.78 15.16
N GLY A 36 -3.81 -8.98 14.92
CA GLY A 36 -2.82 -9.23 13.89
C GLY A 36 -3.18 -8.68 12.51
N LEU A 37 -4.22 -7.86 12.41
CA LEU A 37 -4.59 -7.10 11.23
C LEU A 37 -4.47 -5.61 11.50
N SER A 38 -4.18 -4.82 10.47
CA SER A 38 -4.22 -3.36 10.58
C SER A 38 -5.68 -2.87 10.69
N ASP A 39 -6.01 -2.12 11.74
CA ASP A 39 -7.34 -1.52 11.95
C ASP A 39 -7.74 -0.58 10.80
N LEU A 40 -6.75 0.10 10.21
CA LEU A 40 -7.01 0.96 9.06
C LEU A 40 -7.30 0.12 7.81
N TRP A 41 -6.57 -0.97 7.63
CA TRP A 41 -6.79 -1.91 6.54
C TRP A 41 -8.17 -2.61 6.67
N THR A 42 -8.53 -3.05 7.88
CA THR A 42 -9.84 -3.65 8.15
C THR A 42 -10.98 -2.65 7.95
N GLU A 43 -10.75 -1.36 8.22
CA GLU A 43 -11.74 -0.31 7.95
C GLU A 43 -11.89 0.02 6.45
N VAL A 44 -10.79 0.02 5.70
CA VAL A 44 -10.77 0.26 4.24
C VAL A 44 -11.50 -0.87 3.50
N TYR A 45 -11.17 -2.13 3.80
CA TYR A 45 -11.73 -3.29 3.10
C TYR A 45 -12.96 -3.91 3.80
N LYS A 46 -13.36 -3.38 4.95
CA LYS A 46 -14.45 -3.92 5.79
C LYS A 46 -14.18 -5.37 6.23
N ALA A 47 -12.94 -5.64 6.58
CA ALA A 47 -12.38 -6.95 6.90
C ALA A 47 -12.31 -7.28 8.41
N HIS A 48 -13.10 -6.62 9.25
CA HIS A 48 -13.14 -6.80 10.73
C HIS A 48 -13.42 -8.23 11.22
N ASN A 49 -13.92 -9.11 10.36
CA ASN A 49 -14.26 -10.50 10.70
C ASN A 49 -13.29 -11.53 10.12
N LEU A 50 -12.17 -11.09 9.53
CA LEU A 50 -11.18 -11.98 8.96
C LEU A 50 -10.20 -12.47 10.03
N SER A 51 -9.67 -13.67 9.83
CA SER A 51 -8.59 -14.20 10.67
C SER A 51 -7.25 -13.86 10.02
N ALA A 52 -6.31 -13.29 10.78
CA ALA A 52 -4.98 -12.95 10.30
C ALA A 52 -4.27 -14.10 9.54
N GLU A 53 -4.50 -15.34 9.95
CA GLU A 53 -3.81 -16.50 9.37
C GLU A 53 -4.62 -17.25 8.32
N ALA A 54 -5.82 -16.76 7.99
CA ALA A 54 -6.60 -17.28 6.87
C ALA A 54 -6.18 -16.61 5.57
N ASP A 55 -6.43 -17.31 4.47
CA ASP A 55 -6.37 -16.81 3.09
C ASP A 55 -7.83 -16.72 2.62
N THR A 56 -8.38 -15.50 2.57
CA THR A 56 -9.81 -15.30 2.39
C THR A 56 -10.24 -15.43 0.93
N ASP A 57 -9.40 -15.00 0.00
CA ASP A 57 -9.69 -15.00 -1.42
C ASP A 57 -9.02 -16.13 -2.21
N GLY A 58 -8.14 -16.90 -1.56
CA GLY A 58 -7.54 -18.12 -2.07
C GLY A 58 -6.37 -17.90 -3.00
N ASP A 59 -5.67 -16.76 -2.88
CA ASP A 59 -4.53 -16.42 -3.72
C ASP A 59 -3.19 -16.97 -3.21
N GLY A 60 -3.20 -17.57 -2.02
CA GLY A 60 -2.04 -18.17 -1.36
C GLY A 60 -1.34 -17.26 -0.36
N TYR A 61 -1.83 -16.04 -0.12
CA TYR A 61 -1.34 -15.13 0.91
C TYR A 61 -2.32 -15.05 2.09
N SER A 62 -1.79 -14.85 3.30
CA SER A 62 -2.64 -14.69 4.49
C SER A 62 -3.13 -13.26 4.64
N ASN A 63 -4.31 -13.07 5.22
CA ASN A 63 -4.88 -11.75 5.50
C ASN A 63 -3.90 -10.85 6.29
N ARG A 64 -3.04 -11.42 7.14
CA ARG A 64 -1.95 -10.69 7.81
C ARG A 64 -1.01 -10.06 6.79
N PHE A 65 -0.46 -10.88 5.89
CA PHE A 65 0.45 -10.41 4.86
C PHE A 65 -0.23 -9.37 3.98
N GLU A 66 -1.47 -9.62 3.57
CA GLU A 66 -2.27 -8.69 2.81
C GLU A 66 -2.50 -7.36 3.53
N SER A 67 -2.73 -7.39 4.84
CA SER A 67 -2.85 -6.18 5.67
C SER A 67 -1.55 -5.39 5.78
N GLU A 68 -0.40 -6.08 5.76
CA GLU A 68 0.92 -5.46 5.80
C GLU A 68 1.26 -4.76 4.47
N ILE A 69 0.88 -5.36 3.34
CA ILE A 69 1.16 -4.82 2.00
C ILE A 69 0.04 -3.95 1.42
N GLY A 70 -1.13 -3.96 2.07
CA GLY A 70 -2.31 -3.19 1.66
C GLY A 70 -3.13 -3.79 0.51
N SER A 71 -3.03 -5.09 0.22
CA SER A 71 -3.86 -5.76 -0.79
C SER A 71 -5.30 -5.99 -0.30
N ASP A 72 -6.23 -6.18 -1.24
CA ASP A 72 -7.65 -6.46 -1.01
C ASP A 72 -7.86 -7.95 -0.69
N PRO A 73 -8.30 -8.32 0.53
CA PRO A 73 -8.45 -9.72 0.96
C PRO A 73 -9.63 -10.46 0.32
N PHE A 74 -10.33 -9.80 -0.60
CA PHE A 74 -11.46 -10.37 -1.33
C PHE A 74 -11.23 -10.42 -2.85
N ASP A 75 -10.03 -10.04 -3.31
CA ASP A 75 -9.67 -10.06 -4.71
C ASP A 75 -8.33 -10.79 -4.89
N PRO A 76 -8.35 -12.05 -5.36
CA PRO A 76 -7.13 -12.87 -5.48
C PRO A 76 -6.17 -12.41 -6.58
N LYS A 77 -6.48 -11.26 -7.21
CA LYS A 77 -5.63 -10.56 -8.17
C LYS A 77 -5.11 -9.25 -7.61
N SER A 78 -5.44 -8.89 -6.39
CA SER A 78 -4.92 -7.71 -5.72
C SER A 78 -3.55 -8.02 -5.16
N TYR A 79 -2.51 -7.33 -5.65
CA TYR A 79 -1.16 -7.48 -5.13
C TYR A 79 -0.48 -6.12 -5.00
N PHE A 80 0.56 -6.06 -4.15
CA PHE A 80 1.45 -4.92 -4.09
C PHE A 80 2.35 -4.90 -5.35
N GLY A 81 1.94 -4.15 -6.36
CA GLY A 81 2.58 -4.10 -7.66
C GLY A 81 3.40 -2.83 -7.91
N LEU A 82 4.54 -2.99 -8.58
CA LEU A 82 5.17 -1.89 -9.33
C LEU A 82 4.28 -1.55 -10.53
N ASN A 83 3.67 -0.37 -10.55
CA ASN A 83 2.76 0.00 -11.64
C ASN A 83 3.51 0.55 -12.84
N SER A 84 4.45 1.45 -12.56
CA SER A 84 5.30 2.02 -13.59
C SER A 84 6.66 2.35 -13.04
N TYR A 85 7.64 2.28 -13.92
CA TYR A 85 8.93 2.92 -13.71
C TYR A 85 9.20 3.85 -14.88
N ARG A 86 9.85 4.97 -14.61
CA ARG A 86 10.29 5.89 -15.67
C ARG A 86 11.62 6.52 -15.31
N PHE A 87 12.38 6.82 -16.35
CA PHE A 87 13.64 7.54 -16.23
C PHE A 87 13.41 9.02 -16.52
N GLU A 88 13.89 9.87 -15.63
CA GLU A 88 13.89 11.32 -15.77
C GLU A 88 15.34 11.85 -15.75
N SER A 89 15.50 13.14 -16.08
CA SER A 89 16.79 13.85 -16.04
C SER A 89 17.91 13.13 -16.82
N ASN A 90 17.71 12.86 -18.11
CA ASN A 90 18.69 12.18 -18.97
C ASN A 90 19.16 10.83 -18.39
N ASN A 91 18.22 10.01 -17.91
CA ASN A 91 18.47 8.67 -17.36
C ASN A 91 19.25 8.64 -16.03
N THR A 92 19.32 9.75 -15.30
CA THR A 92 19.98 9.80 -13.99
C THR A 92 19.03 9.66 -12.81
N LEU A 93 17.72 9.78 -13.05
CA LEU A 93 16.69 9.62 -12.02
C LEU A 93 15.74 8.49 -12.40
N LEU A 94 15.72 7.42 -11.60
CA LEU A 94 14.72 6.37 -11.69
C LEU A 94 13.57 6.70 -10.74
N ILE A 95 12.37 6.86 -11.29
CA ILE A 95 11.15 7.01 -10.52
C ILE A 95 10.37 5.70 -10.59
N LEU A 96 9.98 5.21 -9.41
CA LEU A 96 9.16 4.01 -9.22
C LEU A 96 7.80 4.47 -8.68
N ASP A 97 6.73 4.16 -9.39
CA ASP A 97 5.37 4.47 -8.97
C ASP A 97 4.73 3.20 -8.37
N PHE A 98 4.55 3.20 -7.05
CA PHE A 98 3.89 2.14 -6.30
C PHE A 98 2.46 2.56 -5.97
N GLN A 99 1.49 1.72 -6.31
CA GLN A 99 0.08 1.88 -5.93
C GLN A 99 -0.54 0.49 -5.79
N VAL A 100 -1.48 0.35 -4.85
CA VAL A 100 -2.35 -0.82 -4.81
C VAL A 100 -3.31 -0.70 -5.99
N VAL A 101 -3.17 -1.58 -6.98
CA VAL A 101 -4.04 -1.60 -8.16
C VAL A 101 -5.05 -2.72 -8.03
N LYS A 102 -6.32 -2.36 -8.18
CA LYS A 102 -7.42 -3.31 -8.19
C LYS A 102 -7.33 -4.17 -9.45
N GLY A 103 -7.04 -5.46 -9.28
CA GLY A 103 -7.19 -6.53 -10.27
C GLY A 103 -6.99 -6.18 -11.74
N VAL A 104 -5.79 -5.71 -12.13
CA VAL A 104 -5.41 -5.66 -13.56
C VAL A 104 -4.12 -6.45 -13.78
N ARG A 105 -4.23 -7.55 -14.52
CA ARG A 105 -3.13 -8.13 -15.30
C ARG A 105 -3.10 -7.48 -16.68
#